data_AF-A0A6N7WLL6-F1
#
_entry.id   AF-A0A6N7WLL6-F1
#
_cell.length_a   1.000
_cell.length_b   1.000
_cell.length_c   1.000
_cell.angle_alpha   90.00
_cell.angle_beta   90.00
_cell.angle_gamma   90.00
#
_symmetry.space_group_name_H-M   'P 1'
#
loop_
_entity.id
_entity.type
_entity.pdbx_description
1 polymer ?
#
loop_
_entity_poly.entity_id
_entity_poly.type
_entity_poly.pdbx_seq_one_letter_code
_entity_poly.pdbx_strand_id
1 'polypeptide(L)'
;MIGVITGIIIFALCIVFFFVGENTYRVGLSVISIIIGLFTAFYLFLAGALYVVAKVQIPEFQNKKAYIEETLGKEGKSLNDSIDEQALQDLKVSCNRWLIEAKTYHENLKMWLVIPDEVMDLTFIE
;
A
#
# COMPACT_ATOMS: atom_id res chain seq x y z
N MET A 1 10.43 3.14 -10.96
CA MET A 1 10.57 2.47 -12.28
C MET A 1 9.24 2.38 -13.04
N ILE A 2 8.15 1.90 -12.45
CA ILE A 2 6.86 1.70 -13.15
C ILE A 2 6.33 2.99 -13.79
N GLY A 3 6.31 4.12 -13.07
CA GLY A 3 5.84 5.40 -13.62
C GLY A 3 6.63 5.92 -14.83
N VAL A 4 7.93 5.62 -14.90
CA VAL A 4 8.79 6.00 -16.04
C VAL A 4 8.46 5.14 -17.26
N ILE A 5 8.25 3.83 -17.06
CA ILE A 5 7.87 2.90 -18.13
C ILE A 5 6.50 3.27 -18.69
N THR A 6 5.52 3.58 -17.83
CA THR A 6 4.19 4.02 -18.25
C THR A 6 4.25 5.33 -19.03
N GLY A 7 5.08 6.29 -18.59
CA GLY A 7 5.29 7.56 -19.30
C GLY A 7 5.90 7.38 -20.70
N ILE A 8 6.89 6.49 -20.85
CA ILE A 8 7.51 6.18 -22.15
C ILE A 8 6.51 5.55 -23.11
N ILE A 9 5.66 4.63 -22.63
CA ILE A 9 4.64 3.97 -23.46
C ILE A 9 3.59 4.97 -23.95
N ILE A 10 3.11 5.87 -23.09
CA ILE A 10 2.15 6.92 -23.47
C ILE A 10 2.78 7.86 -24.50
N PHE A 11 4.03 8.28 -24.28
CA PHE A 11 4.74 9.17 -25.20
C PHE A 11 4.96 8.54 -26.58
N ALA A 12 5.34 7.26 -26.63
CA ALA A 12 5.49 6.52 -27.89
C ALA A 12 4.17 6.38 -28.66
N LEU A 13 3.06 6.11 -27.96
CA LEU A 13 1.72 6.06 -28.56
C LEU A 13 1.32 7.43 -29.12
N CYS A 14 1.57 8.52 -28.40
CA CYS A 14 1.32 9.87 -28.89
C CYS A 14 2.09 10.20 -30.18
N ILE A 15 3.36 9.78 -30.29
CA ILE A 15 4.17 9.99 -31.50
C ILE A 15 3.61 9.21 -32.69
N VAL A 16 3.26 7.93 -32.49
CA VAL A 16 2.72 7.08 -33.58
C VAL A 16 1.42 7.66 -34.13
N PHE A 17 0.53 8.16 -33.27
CA PHE A 17 -0.73 8.77 -33.70
C PHE A 17 -0.57 10.16 -34.33
N PHE A 18 0.51 10.90 -34.00
CA PHE A 18 0.83 12.19 -34.63
C PHE A 18 1.15 12.05 -36.13
N PHE A 19 1.68 10.90 -36.56
CA PHE A 19 2.03 10.65 -37.96
C PHE A 19 0.89 10.07 -38.82
N VAL A 20 -0.28 9.76 -38.25
CA VAL A 20 -1.43 9.26 -39.02
C VAL A 20 -2.33 10.45 -39.37
N GLY A 21 -2.60 10.67 -40.67
CA GLY A 21 -3.20 11.89 -41.24
C GLY A 21 -4.48 12.45 -40.57
N GLU A 22 -4.86 13.68 -40.94
CA GLU A 22 -5.83 14.55 -40.24
C GLU A 22 -7.14 13.88 -39.78
N ASN A 23 -7.68 12.91 -40.52
CA ASN A 23 -8.95 12.25 -40.19
C ASN A 23 -8.83 11.18 -39.10
N THR A 24 -7.66 10.55 -38.97
CA THR A 24 -7.34 9.55 -37.95
C THR A 24 -6.77 10.15 -36.67
N TYR A 25 -6.27 11.38 -36.72
CA TYR A 25 -5.73 12.11 -35.57
C TYR A 25 -6.77 12.33 -34.46
N ARG A 26 -7.99 12.77 -34.81
CA ARG A 26 -9.09 12.98 -33.83
C ARG A 26 -9.52 11.68 -33.16
N VAL A 27 -9.60 10.59 -33.92
CA VAL A 27 -9.95 9.26 -33.41
C VAL A 27 -8.83 8.73 -32.50
N GLY A 28 -7.57 8.88 -32.90
CA GLY A 28 -6.40 8.48 -32.12
C GLY A 28 -6.30 9.22 -30.77
N LEU A 29 -6.46 10.54 -30.77
CA LEU A 29 -6.52 11.33 -29.54
C LEU A 29 -7.64 10.87 -28.62
N SER A 30 -8.83 10.62 -29.16
CA SER A 30 -9.98 10.16 -28.37
C SER A 30 -9.69 8.81 -27.70
N VAL A 31 -9.07 7.88 -28.42
CA VAL A 31 -8.67 6.57 -27.88
C VAL A 31 -7.62 6.73 -26.79
N ILE A 32 -6.59 7.57 -26.98
CA ILE A 32 -5.57 7.84 -25.95
C ILE A 32 -6.20 8.46 -24.71
N SER A 33 -7.10 9.43 -24.87
CA SER A 33 -7.80 10.05 -23.74
C SER A 33 -8.64 9.05 -22.96
N ILE A 34 -9.31 8.12 -23.64
CA ILE A 34 -10.07 7.03 -23.00
C ILE A 34 -9.12 6.09 -22.23
N ILE A 35 -7.99 5.70 -22.83
CA ILE A 35 -7.01 4.83 -22.18
C ILE A 35 -6.45 5.51 -20.92
N ILE A 36 -6.02 6.77 -21.03
CA ILE A 36 -5.52 7.55 -19.88
C ILE A 36 -6.61 7.65 -18.81
N GLY A 37 -7.85 7.99 -19.20
CA GLY A 37 -8.98 8.08 -18.27
C GLY A 37 -9.25 6.77 -17.53
N LEU A 38 -9.22 5.63 -18.23
CA LEU A 38 -9.38 4.30 -17.63
C LEU A 38 -8.23 3.97 -16.68
N PHE A 39 -6.98 4.26 -17.07
CA PHE A 39 -5.82 4.06 -16.20
C PHE A 39 -5.91 4.93 -14.94
N THR A 40 -6.28 6.21 -15.07
CA THR A 40 -6.47 7.11 -13.93
C THR A 40 -7.59 6.63 -13.02
N ALA A 41 -8.73 6.20 -13.57
CA ALA A 41 -9.85 5.69 -12.78
C ALA A 41 -9.49 4.40 -12.03
N PHE A 42 -8.85 3.44 -12.70
CA PHE A 42 -8.35 2.21 -12.09
C PHE A 42 -7.37 2.51 -10.96
N TYR A 43 -6.48 3.47 -11.20
CA TYR A 43 -5.50 3.90 -10.22
C TYR A 43 -6.12 4.50 -8.96
N LEU A 44 -7.06 5.43 -9.12
CA LEU A 44 -7.80 6.03 -8.00
C LEU A 44 -8.58 4.98 -7.22
N PHE A 45 -9.19 4.02 -7.90
CA PHE A 45 -9.88 2.90 -7.26
C PHE A 45 -8.93 2.04 -6.41
N LEU A 46 -7.78 1.65 -6.98
CA LEU A 46 -6.79 0.84 -6.27
C LEU A 46 -6.21 1.60 -5.06
N ALA A 47 -5.91 2.88 -5.22
CA ALA A 47 -5.41 3.73 -4.15
C ALA A 47 -6.43 3.85 -3.01
N GLY A 48 -7.73 4.04 -3.34
CA GLY A 48 -8.81 4.05 -2.36
C GLY A 48 -8.97 2.71 -1.63
N ALA A 49 -8.88 1.59 -2.34
CA ALA A 49 -8.95 0.26 -1.73
C ALA A 49 -7.81 0.03 -0.73
N LEU A 50 -6.58 0.39 -1.10
CA LEU A 50 -5.41 0.25 -0.23
C LEU A 50 -5.49 1.18 1.00
N TYR A 51 -6.02 2.40 0.83
CA TYR A 51 -6.30 3.30 1.96
C TYR A 51 -7.26 2.65 2.96
N VAL A 52 -8.38 2.11 2.49
CA VAL A 52 -9.39 1.46 3.36
C VAL A 52 -8.78 0.26 4.09
N VAL A 53 -8.01 -0.57 3.39
CA VAL A 53 -7.32 -1.72 4.00
C VAL A 53 -6.36 -1.27 5.11
N ALA A 54 -5.52 -0.27 4.83
CA ALA A 54 -4.59 0.27 5.84
C ALA A 54 -5.35 0.83 7.05
N LYS A 55 -6.46 1.54 6.82
CA LYS A 55 -7.30 2.13 7.87
C LYS A 55 -7.96 1.10 8.79
N VAL A 56 -8.16 -0.13 8.31
CA VAL A 56 -8.63 -1.28 9.11
C VAL A 56 -7.48 -1.98 9.83
N GLN A 57 -6.30 -2.08 9.20
CA GLN A 57 -5.14 -2.77 9.77
C GLN A 57 -4.45 -1.97 10.90
N ILE A 58 -4.51 -0.64 10.88
CA ILE A 58 -3.98 0.23 11.96
C ILE A 58 -4.58 -0.12 13.34
N PRO A 59 -5.92 -0.11 13.54
CA PRO A 59 -6.49 -0.47 14.83
C PRO A 59 -6.26 -1.95 15.19
N GLU A 60 -6.19 -2.85 14.19
CA GLU A 60 -5.84 -4.24 14.42
C GLU A 60 -4.42 -4.39 14.98
N PHE A 61 -3.46 -3.66 14.42
CA PHE A 61 -2.09 -3.60 14.93
C PHE A 61 -2.03 -3.07 16.37
N GLN A 62 -2.74 -1.97 16.66
CA GLN A 62 -2.79 -1.39 18.02
C GLN A 62 -3.39 -2.37 19.04
N ASN A 63 -4.47 -3.07 18.68
CA ASN A 63 -5.07 -4.09 19.55
C ASN A 63 -4.12 -5.27 19.80
N LYS A 64 -3.43 -5.75 18.75
CA LYS A 64 -2.43 -6.84 18.89
C LYS A 64 -1.24 -6.40 19.73
N LYS A 65 -0.77 -5.16 19.57
CA LYS A 65 0.28 -4.58 20.41
C LYS A 65 -0.14 -4.57 21.88
N ALA A 66 -1.32 -4.04 22.20
CA ALA A 66 -1.83 -4.00 23.57
C ALA A 66 -1.95 -5.42 24.17
N TYR A 67 -2.43 -6.40 23.39
CA TYR A 67 -2.51 -7.79 23.83
C TYR A 67 -1.14 -8.41 24.14
N ILE A 68 -0.14 -8.18 23.28
CA ILE A 68 1.22 -8.68 23.47
C ILE A 68 1.86 -8.05 24.72
N GLU A 69 1.75 -6.73 24.87
CA GLU A 69 2.31 -6.01 26.02
C GLU A 69 1.61 -6.38 27.34
N GLU A 70 0.29 -6.57 27.34
CA GLU A 70 -0.45 -7.00 28.53
C GLU A 70 -0.15 -8.45 28.92
N THR A 71 0.06 -9.32 27.92
CA THR A 71 0.35 -10.74 28.16
C THR A 71 1.79 -10.97 28.61
N LEU A 72 2.75 -10.20 28.08
CA LEU A 72 4.15 -10.23 28.52
C LEU A 72 4.36 -9.50 29.86
N GLY A 73 3.62 -8.43 30.13
CA GLY A 73 3.73 -7.66 31.37
C GLY A 73 3.07 -8.32 32.59
N LYS A 74 2.17 -9.30 32.40
CA LYS A 74 1.59 -10.10 33.48
C LYS A 74 2.48 -11.31 33.77
N GLU A 75 3.55 -11.06 34.53
CA GLU A 75 4.30 -12.09 35.26
C GLU A 75 3.33 -12.92 36.13
N GLY A 76 2.79 -14.03 35.61
CA GLY A 76 1.93 -14.90 36.41
C GLY A 76 0.83 -15.66 35.68
N LYS A 77 0.62 -15.48 34.37
CA LYS A 77 -0.16 -16.47 33.61
C LYS A 77 0.76 -17.61 33.20
N SER A 78 0.51 -18.80 33.76
CA SER A 78 1.00 -20.07 33.25
C SER A 78 0.51 -20.22 31.80
N LEU A 79 1.31 -19.68 30.90
CA LEU A 79 1.31 -20.05 29.50
C LEU A 79 1.87 -21.48 29.47
N ASN A 80 1.53 -22.26 28.47
CA ASN A 80 2.33 -23.46 28.21
C ASN A 80 3.68 -22.94 27.70
N ASP A 81 4.58 -22.65 28.64
CA ASP A 81 5.55 -21.53 28.57
C ASP A 81 6.39 -21.51 27.30
N SER A 82 6.63 -22.64 26.64
CA SER A 82 7.39 -22.68 25.39
C SER A 82 6.57 -22.42 24.11
N ILE A 83 5.34 -22.94 24.01
CA ILE A 83 4.55 -22.88 22.78
C ILE A 83 3.86 -21.52 22.65
N ASP A 84 3.28 -21.03 23.74
CA ASP A 84 2.53 -19.77 23.71
C ASP A 84 3.49 -18.56 23.68
N GLU A 85 4.68 -18.66 24.28
CA GLU A 85 5.71 -17.63 24.18
C GLU A 85 6.28 -17.54 22.76
N GLN A 86 6.51 -18.69 22.10
CA GLN A 86 6.93 -18.73 20.70
C GLN A 86 5.85 -18.16 19.77
N ALA A 87 4.58 -18.51 19.99
CA ALA A 87 3.46 -17.93 19.22
C ALA A 87 3.33 -16.41 19.43
N LEU A 88 3.59 -15.90 20.64
CA LEU A 88 3.62 -14.46 20.91
C LEU A 88 4.78 -13.76 20.20
N GLN A 89 5.97 -14.37 20.19
CA GLN A 89 7.13 -13.84 19.47
C GLN A 89 6.90 -13.83 17.95
N ASP A 90 6.32 -14.89 17.39
CA ASP A 90 5.98 -14.94 15.97
C ASP A 90 4.93 -13.87 15.60
N LEU A 91 3.94 -13.64 16.47
CA LEU A 91 2.94 -12.59 16.30
C LEU A 91 3.58 -11.19 16.35
N LYS A 92 4.50 -10.96 17.29
CA LYS A 92 5.27 -9.71 17.41
C LYS A 92 6.10 -9.45 16.15
N VAL A 93 6.85 -10.44 15.68
CA VAL A 93 7.66 -10.34 14.45
C VAL A 93 6.77 -10.02 13.25
N SER A 94 5.63 -10.69 13.11
CA SER A 94 4.69 -10.43 12.01
C SER A 94 4.10 -9.02 12.06
N CYS A 95 3.72 -8.53 13.24
CA CYS A 95 3.20 -7.17 13.41
C CYS A 95 4.25 -6.11 13.10
N ASN A 96 5.48 -6.28 13.59
CA ASN A 96 6.58 -5.36 13.29
C ASN A 96 6.97 -5.40 11.81
N ARG A 97 6.94 -6.57 11.15
CA ARG A 97 7.18 -6.68 9.71
C ARG A 97 6.15 -5.88 8.91
N TRP A 98 4.86 -6.04 9.24
CA TRP A 98 3.79 -5.26 8.61
C TRP A 98 4.02 -3.76 8.79
N LEU A 99 4.42 -3.31 10.01
CA LEU A 99 4.67 -1.90 10.26
C LEU A 99 5.86 -1.36 9.43
N ILE A 100 6.94 -2.14 9.27
CA ILE A 100 8.07 -1.78 8.41
C ILE A 100 7.60 -1.60 6.97
N GLU A 101 6.86 -2.57 6.43
CA GLU A 101 6.34 -2.52 5.06
C GLU A 101 5.42 -1.32 4.87
N ALA A 102 4.50 -1.09 5.80
CA ALA A 102 3.54 0.01 5.73
C ALA A 102 4.24 1.39 5.76
N LYS A 103 5.24 1.58 6.63
CA LYS A 103 6.06 2.82 6.65
C LYS A 103 6.90 2.97 5.38
N THR A 104 7.51 1.88 4.91
CA THR A 104 8.30 1.87 3.67
C THR A 104 7.46 2.23 2.45
N TYR A 105 6.23 1.72 2.36
CA TYR A 105 5.30 2.07 1.31
C TYR A 105 4.80 3.50 1.44
N HIS A 106 4.53 3.99 2.65
CA HIS A 106 4.16 5.39 2.85
C HIS A 106 5.26 6.33 2.35
N GLU A 107 6.53 6.09 2.70
CA GLU A 107 7.65 6.94 2.28
C GLU A 107 7.91 6.87 0.77
N ASN A 108 8.03 5.66 0.21
CA ASN A 108 8.43 5.49 -1.19
C ASN A 108 7.29 5.75 -2.19
N LEU A 109 6.05 5.54 -1.75
CA LEU A 109 4.88 5.61 -2.59
C LEU A 109 3.93 6.72 -2.12
N LYS A 110 4.36 7.70 -1.31
CA LYS A 110 3.50 8.80 -0.82
C LYS A 110 2.74 9.55 -1.92
N MET A 111 3.37 9.75 -3.08
CA MET A 111 2.75 10.37 -4.26
C MET A 111 1.79 9.45 -5.01
N TRP A 112 1.86 8.15 -4.72
CA TRP A 112 1.25 7.11 -5.51
C TRP A 112 0.13 6.39 -4.73
N LEU A 113 0.41 5.90 -3.53
CA LEU A 113 -0.53 5.24 -2.65
C LEU A 113 -1.03 6.21 -1.59
N VAL A 114 -2.35 6.23 -1.41
CA VAL A 114 -2.99 6.92 -0.29
C VAL A 114 -2.86 6.00 0.93
N ILE A 115 -1.66 5.91 1.51
CA ILE A 115 -1.48 5.27 2.82
C ILE A 115 -1.73 6.35 3.89
N PRO A 116 -2.52 6.09 4.95
CA PRO A 116 -2.77 7.08 5.99
C PRO A 116 -1.48 7.51 6.70
N ASP A 117 -1.36 8.80 7.01
CA ASP A 117 -0.21 9.34 7.76
C ASP A 117 -0.11 8.72 9.17
N GLU A 118 -1.23 8.28 9.73
CA GLU A 118 -1.35 7.58 11.02
C GLU A 118 -0.42 6.36 11.16
N VAL A 119 -0.03 5.73 10.04
CA VAL A 119 0.93 4.61 10.03
C VAL A 119 2.31 5.04 10.53
N MET A 120 2.72 6.29 10.27
CA MET A 120 4.02 6.79 10.66
C MET A 120 4.11 7.01 12.19
N ASP A 121 2.99 7.32 12.82
CA ASP A 121 2.88 7.54 14.27
C ASP A 121 2.89 6.24 15.07
N LEU A 122 2.67 5.08 14.43
CA LEU A 122 2.73 3.78 15.10
C LEU A 122 4.16 3.43 15.51
N THR A 123 4.32 2.91 16.73
CA THR A 123 5.61 2.42 17.23
C THR A 123 5.71 0.90 17.08
N PHE A 124 6.94 0.40 17.01
CA PHE A 124 7.20 -1.02 17.10
C PHE A 124 6.73 -1.58 18.46
N ILE A 125 6.44 -2.87 18.45
CA ILE A 125 6.16 -3.67 19.65
C ILE A 125 7.52 -4.07 20.23
N GLU A 126 7.78 -3.69 21.48
CA GLU A 126 9.04 -3.91 22.21
C GLU A 126 9.23 -5.34 22.71
#